data_AF-A0A539CWI9-F1
#
_entry.id   AF-A0A539CWI9-F1
#
_cell.length_a   1.000
_cell.length_b   1.000
_cell.length_c   1.000
_cell.angle_alpha   90.00
_cell.angle_beta   90.00
_cell.angle_gamma   90.00
#
_symmetry.space_group_name_H-M   'P 1'
#
loop_
_entity.id
_entity.type
_entity.pdbx_description
1 polymer ?
#
loop_
_entity_poly.entity_id
_entity_poly.type
_entity_poly.pdbx_seq_one_letter_code
_entity_poly.pdbx_strand_id
1 'polypeptide(L)'
;MFAARGTALAYLVVFMRSQRAGAPGPKSQIKVMRTGMSPARSVTRGPLPARSALPLDSIIVGDCIKEMAKLPPECADLVFADPPYNLQLENALSRPDQSLVDGVDDDWDKFASLEDYDKFTRAWLDAVRRVMKKDATLFVIGSYHNIFRAGSILQDQGFWILNDIIWRKANPMPNFRGRRFTNAHETLIWAAKSPAVKNYTFNYELLKAGNEDCQVRSDWFLPICTGTERLKDATGRKAHPTQKPESLLSRILLAASTKGDVVLDPFFGSGTTGAAAKRLGRSFIGIERDAAYARAARERIDALTALPPAAIAAVTDKRSEPRIPFAAIVEAGLIRPGEILVDENKRHAAIVRADGAVSIGAITGSIHKTGALAQGLPACNGWTFWHFERDGRLKPIDVLRSMARARLRQSAE
;
A
#
# COMPACT_ATOMS: atom_id res chain seq x y z
N MET A 1 -36.03 -17.87 -52.56
CA MET A 1 -36.51 -16.50 -52.87
C MET A 1 -37.50 -16.11 -51.77
N PHE A 2 -37.03 -15.42 -50.74
CA PHE A 2 -37.82 -15.08 -49.55
C PHE A 2 -38.17 -13.60 -49.53
N ALA A 3 -39.40 -13.32 -49.09
CA ALA A 3 -40.09 -12.04 -49.12
C ALA A 3 -39.47 -10.97 -48.21
N ALA A 4 -39.47 -9.73 -48.70
CA ALA A 4 -39.14 -8.54 -47.94
C ALA A 4 -40.33 -8.08 -47.09
N ARG A 5 -40.12 -7.92 -45.78
CA ARG A 5 -40.96 -7.08 -44.91
C ARG A 5 -40.05 -6.22 -44.04
N GLY A 6 -40.11 -4.92 -44.27
CA GLY A 6 -39.56 -3.91 -43.37
C GLY A 6 -40.53 -3.67 -42.21
N THR A 7 -40.00 -3.40 -41.02
CA THR A 7 -40.70 -2.71 -39.95
C THR A 7 -39.65 -2.09 -39.02
N ALA A 8 -39.76 -0.78 -38.85
CA ALA A 8 -38.86 0.05 -38.06
C ALA A 8 -39.07 -0.18 -36.56
N LEU A 9 -37.99 -0.30 -35.79
CA LEU A 9 -38.03 -0.29 -34.32
C LEU A 9 -38.05 1.15 -33.81
N ALA A 10 -39.08 1.45 -33.01
CA ALA A 10 -39.26 2.73 -32.34
C ALA A 10 -38.33 2.88 -31.11
N TYR A 11 -37.72 4.05 -30.97
CA TYR A 11 -37.01 4.49 -29.77
C TYR A 11 -38.01 4.91 -28.68
N LEU A 12 -37.89 4.33 -27.49
CA LEU A 12 -38.65 4.71 -26.30
C LEU A 12 -37.93 5.85 -25.57
N VAL A 13 -38.46 7.08 -25.65
CA VAL A 13 -38.03 8.22 -24.84
C VAL A 13 -38.94 8.32 -23.62
N VAL A 14 -38.39 8.11 -22.42
CA VAL A 14 -39.12 8.28 -21.15
C VAL A 14 -39.03 9.75 -20.72
N PHE A 15 -40.17 10.43 -20.73
CA PHE A 15 -40.34 11.76 -20.16
C PHE A 15 -40.51 11.66 -18.63
N MET A 16 -39.58 12.23 -17.85
CA MET A 16 -39.79 12.49 -16.42
C MET A 16 -40.54 13.81 -16.23
N ARG A 17 -41.74 13.73 -15.64
CA ARG A 17 -42.52 14.90 -15.17
C ARG A 17 -41.96 15.39 -13.82
N SER A 18 -41.81 16.71 -13.68
CA SER A 18 -41.42 17.35 -12.42
C SER A 18 -42.58 17.36 -11.42
N GLN A 19 -42.29 17.10 -10.14
CA GLN A 19 -43.22 17.31 -9.03
C GLN A 19 -42.72 18.45 -8.13
N ARG A 20 -43.68 19.30 -7.72
CA ARG A 20 -43.51 20.50 -6.91
C ARG A 20 -43.20 20.19 -5.44
N ALA A 21 -42.49 21.13 -4.81
CA ALA A 21 -42.04 21.13 -3.43
C ALA A 21 -43.18 21.20 -2.39
N GLY A 22 -43.04 20.42 -1.31
CA GLY A 22 -43.80 20.53 -0.06
C GLY A 22 -42.92 21.04 1.10
N ALA A 23 -43.53 21.78 2.02
CA ALA A 23 -42.93 22.49 3.17
C ALA A 23 -42.46 21.56 4.33
N PRO A 24 -41.71 22.07 5.33
CA PRO A 24 -40.72 21.30 6.09
C PRO A 24 -41.24 20.62 7.38
N GLY A 25 -40.76 19.41 7.66
CA GLY A 25 -40.86 18.72 8.95
C GLY A 25 -39.51 18.68 9.70
N PRO A 26 -39.47 18.38 11.02
CA PRO A 26 -38.46 18.93 11.92
C PRO A 26 -37.23 18.03 12.17
N LYS A 27 -36.11 18.72 12.43
CA LYS A 27 -34.87 18.30 13.11
C LYS A 27 -34.10 17.12 12.50
N SER A 28 -33.36 17.38 11.42
CA SER A 28 -32.18 16.57 11.10
C SER A 28 -31.08 16.84 12.14
N GLN A 29 -30.86 15.88 13.03
CA GLN A 29 -29.61 15.84 13.79
C GLN A 29 -28.48 15.65 12.78
N ILE A 30 -27.72 16.71 12.52
CA ILE A 30 -26.48 16.65 11.74
C ILE A 30 -25.53 15.73 12.53
N LYS A 31 -25.44 14.47 12.10
CA LYS A 31 -24.42 13.52 12.55
C LYS A 31 -23.08 14.01 11.97
N VAL A 32 -22.37 14.83 12.74
CA VAL A 32 -20.98 15.20 12.46
C VAL A 32 -20.17 13.89 12.48
N MET A 33 -19.79 13.41 11.30
CA MET A 33 -18.85 12.31 11.18
C MET A 33 -17.54 12.78 11.82
N ARG A 34 -17.12 12.11 12.90
CA ARG A 34 -15.78 12.27 13.44
C ARG A 34 -14.81 11.98 12.30
N THR A 35 -14.12 13.00 11.82
CA THR A 35 -12.90 12.80 11.06
C THR A 35 -11.86 12.21 12.01
N GLY A 36 -11.55 10.94 11.79
CA GLY A 36 -10.43 10.25 12.43
C GLY A 36 -10.84 8.96 13.11
N MET A 37 -10.40 7.84 12.53
CA MET A 37 -10.05 6.62 13.26
C MET A 37 -9.24 5.73 12.31
N SER A 38 -7.91 5.84 12.36
CA SER A 38 -7.10 4.62 12.39
C SER A 38 -6.66 4.50 13.83
N PRO A 39 -7.02 3.41 14.54
CA PRO A 39 -6.53 3.21 15.89
C PRO A 39 -5.00 3.18 15.82
N ALA A 40 -4.34 4.03 16.61
CA ALA A 40 -2.98 3.74 17.02
C ALA A 40 -2.96 2.30 17.54
N ARG A 41 -1.99 1.50 17.08
CA ARG A 41 -1.83 0.07 17.37
C ARG A 41 -2.26 -0.23 18.83
N SER A 42 -3.45 -0.79 18.99
CA SER A 42 -3.77 -1.53 20.21
C SER A 42 -2.91 -2.78 20.15
N VAL A 43 -1.84 -2.80 20.93
CA VAL A 43 -0.96 -3.95 21.08
C VAL A 43 -1.67 -4.98 21.96
N THR A 44 -2.80 -5.50 21.48
CA THR A 44 -3.41 -6.72 22.00
C THR A 44 -3.25 -7.78 20.92
N ARG A 45 -1.99 -8.12 20.65
CA ARG A 45 -1.63 -9.29 19.86
C ARG A 45 -1.93 -10.51 20.72
N GLY A 46 -2.86 -11.37 20.27
CA GLY A 46 -2.89 -12.76 20.74
C GLY A 46 -1.51 -13.41 20.52
N PRO A 47 -1.22 -14.56 21.14
CA PRO A 47 0.10 -15.16 21.07
C PRO A 47 0.45 -15.47 19.62
N LEU A 48 1.25 -14.59 19.00
CA LEU A 48 1.91 -14.86 17.73
C LEU A 48 2.88 -16.02 17.97
N PRO A 49 3.13 -16.88 16.97
CA PRO A 49 4.20 -17.85 17.08
C PRO A 49 5.50 -17.13 17.48
N ALA A 50 6.22 -17.69 18.45
CA ALA A 50 7.51 -17.15 18.85
C ALA A 50 8.40 -17.06 17.60
N ARG A 51 9.01 -15.90 17.35
CA ARG A 51 9.89 -15.65 16.21
C ARG A 51 10.96 -16.74 16.03
N SER A 52 11.37 -17.39 17.11
CA SER A 52 12.35 -18.49 17.12
C SER A 52 11.88 -19.76 16.40
N ALA A 53 10.58 -19.92 16.14
CA ALA A 53 10.02 -21.06 15.41
C ALA A 53 9.91 -20.83 13.89
N LEU A 54 10.22 -19.62 13.41
CA LEU A 54 10.15 -19.29 11.99
C LEU A 54 11.53 -19.46 11.33
N PRO A 55 11.59 -19.95 10.09
CA PRO A 55 12.81 -20.06 9.31
C PRO A 55 13.20 -18.68 8.74
N LEU A 56 13.46 -17.70 9.61
CA LEU A 56 13.79 -16.33 9.23
C LEU A 56 15.11 -16.27 8.48
N ASP A 57 15.16 -15.35 7.51
CA ASP A 57 16.33 -15.05 6.69
C ASP A 57 16.89 -16.29 5.98
N SER A 58 15.97 -17.17 5.59
CA SER A 58 16.27 -18.46 4.97
C SER A 58 15.54 -18.66 3.64
N ILE A 59 16.09 -19.59 2.87
CA ILE A 59 15.54 -20.03 1.58
C ILE A 59 15.14 -21.49 1.73
N ILE A 60 13.84 -21.77 1.64
CA ILE A 60 13.28 -23.11 1.69
C ILE A 60 13.23 -23.65 0.25
N VAL A 61 13.92 -24.76 0.01
CA VAL A 61 13.91 -25.41 -1.30
C VAL A 61 12.72 -26.36 -1.39
N GLY A 62 11.74 -26.05 -2.25
CA GLY A 62 10.54 -26.87 -2.40
C GLY A 62 9.39 -26.19 -3.15
N ASP A 63 8.29 -26.92 -3.27
CA ASP A 63 7.04 -26.40 -3.83
C ASP A 63 6.38 -25.40 -2.87
N CYS A 64 6.03 -24.21 -3.36
CA CYS A 64 5.57 -23.13 -2.49
C CYS A 64 4.29 -23.45 -1.73
N ILE A 65 3.35 -24.20 -2.32
CA ILE A 65 2.10 -24.59 -1.65
C ILE A 65 2.40 -25.56 -0.51
N LYS A 66 3.22 -26.59 -0.77
CA LYS A 66 3.61 -27.59 0.24
C LYS A 66 4.45 -26.99 1.36
N GLU A 67 5.41 -26.14 1.05
CA GLU A 67 6.29 -25.52 2.06
C GLU A 67 5.53 -24.47 2.87
N MET A 68 4.68 -23.65 2.25
CA MET A 68 3.81 -22.74 3.00
C MET A 68 2.88 -23.51 3.93
N ALA A 69 2.39 -24.71 3.60
CA ALA A 69 1.54 -25.50 4.49
C ALA A 69 2.24 -25.89 5.81
N LYS A 70 3.58 -25.99 5.82
CA LYS A 70 4.38 -26.29 7.02
C LYS A 70 4.63 -25.08 7.91
N LEU A 71 4.48 -23.86 7.37
CA LEU A 71 4.65 -22.63 8.15
C LEU A 71 3.47 -22.46 9.14
N PRO A 72 3.69 -21.86 10.31
CA PRO A 72 2.57 -21.49 11.18
C PRO A 72 1.67 -20.45 10.48
N PRO A 73 0.35 -20.45 10.76
CA PRO A 73 -0.53 -19.41 10.23
C PRO A 73 -0.15 -18.03 10.78
N GLU A 74 -0.54 -16.96 10.09
CA GLU A 74 -0.35 -15.57 10.54
C GLU A 74 1.11 -15.22 10.92
N CYS A 75 2.09 -15.69 10.14
CA CYS A 75 3.52 -15.47 10.37
C CYS A 75 4.14 -14.36 9.51
N ALA A 76 3.56 -14.03 8.35
CA ALA A 76 4.08 -13.03 7.42
C ALA A 76 3.39 -11.66 7.58
N ASP A 77 4.19 -10.58 7.65
CA ASP A 77 3.71 -9.19 7.72
C ASP A 77 3.43 -8.60 6.33
N LEU A 78 4.17 -9.07 5.31
CA LEU A 78 4.03 -8.68 3.92
C LEU A 78 4.33 -9.90 3.03
N VAL A 79 3.61 -10.03 1.93
CA VAL A 79 3.87 -11.04 0.90
C VAL A 79 4.15 -10.36 -0.43
N PHE A 80 5.19 -10.77 -1.13
CA PHE A 80 5.44 -10.42 -2.53
C PHE A 80 5.44 -11.71 -3.35
N ALA A 81 4.69 -11.75 -4.44
CA ALA A 81 4.60 -12.90 -5.32
C ALA A 81 4.84 -12.50 -6.78
N ASP A 82 5.85 -13.12 -7.38
CA ASP A 82 6.17 -13.08 -8.81
C ASP A 82 5.93 -14.48 -9.41
N PRO A 83 4.66 -14.90 -9.56
CA PRO A 83 4.35 -16.25 -10.05
C PRO A 83 4.78 -16.40 -11.52
N PRO A 84 4.88 -17.65 -12.03
CA PRO A 84 4.97 -17.89 -13.47
C PRO A 84 3.90 -17.15 -14.27
N TYR A 85 4.25 -16.57 -15.42
CA TYR A 85 3.37 -15.72 -16.23
C TYR A 85 2.58 -16.51 -17.28
N ASN A 86 2.96 -17.75 -17.56
CA ASN A 86 2.39 -18.56 -18.64
C ASN A 86 2.45 -17.81 -19.97
N LEU A 87 3.66 -17.46 -20.43
CA LEU A 87 3.87 -16.59 -21.58
C LEU A 87 3.45 -17.19 -22.93
N GLN A 88 3.06 -18.48 -22.96
CA GLN A 88 2.54 -19.18 -24.14
C GLN A 88 3.42 -18.94 -25.39
N LEU A 89 4.75 -19.00 -25.23
CA LEU A 89 5.69 -18.77 -26.34
C LEU A 89 5.71 -19.99 -27.27
N GLU A 90 5.13 -19.84 -28.46
CA GLU A 90 5.05 -20.93 -29.45
C GLU A 90 6.29 -21.04 -30.37
N ASN A 91 7.06 -19.96 -30.53
CA ASN A 91 8.13 -19.88 -31.53
C ASN A 91 9.34 -19.07 -31.06
N ALA A 92 10.54 -19.45 -31.53
CA ALA A 92 11.76 -18.68 -31.32
C ALA A 92 11.65 -17.28 -31.96
N LEU A 93 12.18 -16.27 -31.27
CA LEU A 93 12.19 -14.88 -31.72
C LEU A 93 13.61 -14.47 -32.12
N SER A 94 13.78 -13.95 -33.32
CA SER A 94 15.03 -13.33 -33.79
C SER A 94 14.95 -11.81 -33.76
N ARG A 95 16.10 -11.18 -33.52
CA ARG A 95 16.32 -9.74 -33.69
C ARG A 95 16.52 -9.38 -35.17
N PRO A 96 16.47 -8.09 -35.56
CA PRO A 96 16.75 -7.66 -36.93
C PRO A 96 18.14 -8.05 -37.44
N ASP A 97 19.12 -8.18 -36.54
CA ASP A 97 20.48 -8.66 -36.84
C ASP A 97 20.60 -10.19 -36.90
N GLN A 98 19.46 -10.91 -36.91
CA GLN A 98 19.33 -12.37 -36.93
C GLN A 98 19.81 -13.10 -35.67
N SER A 99 20.29 -12.39 -34.64
CA SER A 99 20.59 -13.02 -33.35
C SER A 99 19.30 -13.48 -32.64
N LEU A 100 19.38 -14.60 -31.92
CA LEU A 100 18.23 -15.16 -31.21
C LEU A 100 17.98 -14.41 -29.88
N VAL A 101 16.69 -14.20 -29.58
CA VAL A 101 16.25 -13.70 -28.28
C VAL A 101 16.15 -14.88 -27.32
N ASP A 102 16.92 -14.79 -26.26
CA ASP A 102 16.84 -15.64 -25.06
C ASP A 102 15.52 -15.35 -24.33
N GLY A 103 14.48 -16.10 -24.68
CA GLY A 103 13.12 -16.03 -24.14
C GLY A 103 12.97 -16.79 -22.83
N VAL A 104 11.77 -16.77 -22.25
CA VAL A 104 11.44 -17.57 -21.06
C VAL A 104 10.70 -18.81 -21.54
N ASP A 105 11.43 -19.90 -21.75
CA ASP A 105 10.89 -21.18 -22.24
C ASP A 105 11.09 -22.34 -21.24
N ASP A 106 11.45 -22.00 -20.01
CA ASP A 106 11.59 -22.94 -18.90
C ASP A 106 10.27 -23.68 -18.58
N ASP A 107 10.38 -24.93 -18.13
CA ASP A 107 9.21 -25.78 -17.87
C ASP A 107 8.32 -25.29 -16.72
N TRP A 108 8.83 -24.44 -15.84
CA TRP A 108 8.03 -23.84 -14.76
C TRP A 108 7.03 -22.79 -15.26
N ASP A 109 7.19 -22.26 -16.48
CA ASP A 109 6.26 -21.30 -17.09
C ASP A 109 5.24 -21.95 -18.03
N LYS A 110 5.24 -23.28 -18.17
CA LYS A 110 4.35 -24.01 -19.09
C LYS A 110 3.18 -24.64 -18.35
N PHE A 111 1.96 -24.26 -18.77
CA PHE A 111 0.71 -24.82 -18.25
C PHE A 111 -0.08 -25.50 -19.36
N ALA A 112 -0.70 -26.63 -19.06
CA ALA A 112 -1.49 -27.39 -20.04
C ALA A 112 -2.75 -26.64 -20.50
N SER A 113 -3.32 -25.80 -19.62
CA SER A 113 -4.48 -24.97 -19.93
C SER A 113 -4.55 -23.74 -19.02
N LEU A 114 -5.39 -22.77 -19.38
CA LEU A 114 -5.73 -21.64 -18.50
C LEU A 114 -6.44 -22.10 -17.22
N GLU A 115 -7.20 -23.21 -17.27
CA GLU A 115 -7.85 -23.77 -16.10
C GLU A 115 -6.83 -24.34 -15.11
N ASP A 116 -5.78 -24.99 -15.60
CA ASP A 116 -4.70 -25.50 -14.74
C ASP A 116 -3.91 -24.34 -14.12
N TYR A 117 -3.69 -23.26 -14.87
CA TYR A 117 -3.10 -22.03 -14.33
C TYR A 117 -3.98 -21.41 -13.22
N ASP A 118 -5.30 -21.40 -13.39
CA ASP A 118 -6.23 -20.89 -12.38
C ASP A 118 -6.26 -21.77 -11.13
N LYS A 119 -6.27 -23.09 -11.28
CA LYS A 119 -6.19 -24.04 -10.15
C LYS A 119 -4.91 -23.84 -9.35
N PHE A 120 -3.77 -23.73 -10.05
CA PHE A 120 -2.50 -23.38 -9.45
C PHE A 120 -2.57 -22.03 -8.72
N THR A 121 -3.15 -21.02 -9.37
CA THR A 121 -3.25 -19.66 -8.81
C THR A 121 -4.10 -19.61 -7.55
N ARG A 122 -5.26 -20.27 -7.55
CA ARG A 122 -6.12 -20.39 -6.36
C ARG A 122 -5.38 -21.08 -5.21
N ALA A 123 -4.69 -22.19 -5.49
CA ALA A 123 -4.03 -22.99 -4.47
C ALA A 123 -2.91 -22.25 -3.73
N TRP A 124 -2.03 -21.54 -4.45
CA TRP A 124 -0.97 -20.78 -3.78
C TRP A 124 -1.51 -19.53 -3.07
N LEU A 125 -2.57 -18.89 -3.59
CA LEU A 125 -3.23 -17.77 -2.92
C LEU A 125 -3.92 -18.18 -1.62
N ASP A 126 -4.55 -19.37 -1.57
CA ASP A 126 -5.13 -19.93 -0.34
C ASP A 126 -4.04 -20.17 0.73
N ALA A 127 -2.90 -20.74 0.32
CA ALA A 127 -1.75 -20.94 1.19
C ALA A 127 -1.19 -19.61 1.72
N VAL A 128 -1.04 -18.61 0.85
CA VAL A 128 -0.62 -17.24 1.21
C VAL A 128 -1.58 -16.62 2.21
N ARG A 129 -2.89 -16.70 1.96
CA ARG A 129 -3.92 -16.12 2.83
C ARG A 129 -3.84 -16.66 4.26
N ARG A 130 -3.50 -17.95 4.42
CA ARG A 130 -3.32 -18.60 5.73
C ARG A 130 -2.12 -18.06 6.50
N VAL A 131 -0.97 -17.89 5.84
CA VAL A 131 0.28 -17.45 6.48
C VAL A 131 0.37 -15.94 6.68
N MET A 132 -0.42 -15.14 5.96
CA MET A 132 -0.55 -13.70 6.18
C MET A 132 -1.12 -13.38 7.57
N LYS A 133 -0.48 -12.46 8.30
CA LYS A 133 -1.09 -11.82 9.48
C LYS A 133 -2.38 -11.11 9.11
N LYS A 134 -3.20 -10.81 10.12
CA LYS A 134 -4.51 -10.17 9.92
C LYS A 134 -4.42 -8.80 9.27
N ASP A 135 -3.37 -8.04 9.58
CA ASP A 135 -3.08 -6.70 9.05
C ASP A 135 -2.08 -6.69 7.88
N ALA A 136 -1.66 -7.87 7.40
CA ALA A 136 -0.71 -7.99 6.30
C ALA A 136 -1.33 -7.62 4.93
N THR A 137 -0.46 -7.26 4.00
CA THR A 137 -0.82 -7.04 2.59
C THR A 137 -0.02 -7.96 1.68
N LEU A 138 -0.50 -8.10 0.45
CA LEU A 138 0.07 -8.91 -0.62
C LEU A 138 0.31 -8.02 -1.83
N PHE A 139 1.47 -8.18 -2.47
CA PHE A 139 1.75 -7.72 -3.82
C PHE A 139 1.86 -8.92 -4.75
N VAL A 140 1.11 -8.91 -5.86
CA VAL A 140 1.26 -9.88 -6.96
C VAL A 140 1.66 -9.12 -8.20
N ILE A 141 2.73 -9.52 -8.88
CA ILE A 141 3.15 -8.92 -10.15
C ILE A 141 2.82 -9.84 -11.34
N GLY A 142 2.50 -9.25 -12.47
CA GLY A 142 2.24 -9.98 -13.70
C GLY A 142 2.28 -9.09 -14.94
N SER A 143 2.17 -9.74 -16.09
CA SER A 143 1.94 -9.08 -17.36
C SER A 143 0.50 -9.33 -17.83
N TYR A 144 0.13 -8.81 -19.00
CA TYR A 144 -1.21 -9.03 -19.55
C TYR A 144 -1.57 -10.51 -19.76
N HIS A 145 -0.59 -11.42 -19.82
CA HIS A 145 -0.82 -12.86 -19.98
C HIS A 145 -1.53 -13.48 -18.75
N ASN A 146 -1.21 -13.02 -17.54
CA ASN A 146 -1.71 -13.64 -16.30
C ASN A 146 -2.42 -12.68 -15.34
N ILE A 147 -2.08 -11.38 -15.34
CA ILE A 147 -2.44 -10.49 -14.23
C ILE A 147 -3.96 -10.30 -14.08
N PHE A 148 -4.72 -10.37 -15.18
CA PHE A 148 -6.18 -10.30 -15.14
C PHE A 148 -6.81 -11.52 -14.46
N ARG A 149 -6.23 -12.71 -14.67
CA ARG A 149 -6.67 -13.95 -14.03
C ARG A 149 -6.35 -13.91 -12.54
N ALA A 150 -5.11 -13.57 -12.20
CA ALA A 150 -4.68 -13.40 -10.83
C ALA A 150 -5.54 -12.36 -10.08
N GLY A 151 -5.82 -11.22 -10.70
CA GLY A 151 -6.68 -10.17 -10.15
C GLY A 151 -8.12 -10.64 -9.88
N SER A 152 -8.73 -11.36 -10.84
CA SER A 152 -10.06 -11.94 -10.64
C SER A 152 -10.07 -12.95 -9.49
N ILE A 153 -9.10 -13.86 -9.44
CA ILE A 153 -9.00 -14.90 -8.41
C ILE A 153 -8.78 -14.29 -7.03
N LEU A 154 -7.95 -13.25 -6.91
CA LEU A 154 -7.75 -12.50 -5.67
C LEU A 154 -9.08 -11.98 -5.12
N GLN A 155 -9.90 -11.36 -5.96
CA GLN A 155 -11.21 -10.84 -5.55
C GLN A 155 -12.18 -11.96 -5.18
N ASP A 156 -12.23 -13.04 -5.96
CA ASP A 156 -13.05 -14.23 -5.66
C ASP A 156 -12.70 -14.83 -4.28
N GLN A 157 -11.42 -14.84 -3.91
CA GLN A 157 -10.93 -15.35 -2.62
C GLN A 157 -11.02 -14.32 -1.48
N GLY A 158 -11.69 -13.19 -1.71
CA GLY A 158 -12.01 -12.20 -0.68
C GLY A 158 -10.84 -11.32 -0.25
N PHE A 159 -9.80 -11.17 -1.08
CA PHE A 159 -8.83 -10.09 -0.92
C PHE A 159 -9.47 -8.75 -1.30
N TRP A 160 -8.99 -7.67 -0.68
CA TRP A 160 -9.43 -6.32 -1.00
C TRP A 160 -8.31 -5.58 -1.72
N ILE A 161 -8.44 -5.39 -3.03
CA ILE A 161 -7.47 -4.65 -3.83
C ILE A 161 -7.47 -3.19 -3.39
N LEU A 162 -6.28 -2.68 -3.07
CA LEU A 162 -6.03 -1.31 -2.63
C LEU A 162 -5.63 -0.43 -3.82
N ASN A 163 -4.66 -0.90 -4.61
CA ASN A 163 -4.23 -0.28 -5.85
C ASN A 163 -3.70 -1.34 -6.81
N ASP A 164 -3.97 -1.16 -8.10
CA ASP A 164 -3.07 -1.60 -9.15
C ASP A 164 -1.95 -0.56 -9.34
N ILE A 165 -0.75 -1.04 -9.63
CA ILE A 165 0.45 -0.22 -9.78
C ILE A 165 1.14 -0.64 -11.08
N ILE A 166 1.40 0.32 -11.95
CA ILE A 166 2.04 0.09 -13.24
C ILE A 166 3.54 0.33 -13.10
N TRP A 167 4.34 -0.74 -13.19
CA TRP A 167 5.78 -0.60 -13.36
C TRP A 167 6.07 -0.27 -14.82
N ARG A 168 6.35 1.01 -15.09
CA ARG A 168 6.80 1.52 -16.39
C ARG A 168 8.31 1.28 -16.51
N LYS A 169 8.69 0.44 -17.46
CA LYS A 169 10.08 0.06 -17.71
C LYS A 169 10.79 1.22 -18.41
N ALA A 170 11.90 1.70 -17.85
CA ALA A 170 12.68 2.78 -18.46
C ALA A 170 13.40 2.35 -19.75
N ASN A 171 13.78 1.09 -19.82
CA ASN A 171 14.58 0.49 -20.89
C ASN A 171 14.01 -0.90 -21.27
N PRO A 172 12.76 -0.99 -21.75
CA PRO A 172 12.16 -2.26 -22.14
C PRO A 172 12.82 -2.82 -23.41
N MET A 173 12.75 -4.14 -23.58
CA MET A 173 13.09 -4.74 -24.86
C MET A 173 12.08 -4.28 -25.92
N PRO A 174 12.53 -3.75 -27.08
CA PRO A 174 11.64 -3.24 -28.11
C PRO A 174 10.87 -4.37 -28.82
N ASN A 175 9.76 -4.02 -29.47
CA ASN A 175 9.08 -4.93 -30.39
C ASN A 175 9.84 -5.00 -31.72
N PHE A 176 10.42 -6.16 -32.06
CA PHE A 176 11.25 -6.30 -33.27
C PHE A 176 10.47 -6.53 -34.57
N ARG A 177 9.23 -7.06 -34.48
CA ARG A 177 8.44 -7.45 -35.67
C ARG A 177 7.40 -6.41 -36.09
N GLY A 178 7.25 -5.32 -35.34
CA GLY A 178 6.27 -4.25 -35.63
C GLY A 178 4.81 -4.71 -35.62
N ARG A 179 4.49 -5.85 -34.96
CA ARG A 179 3.14 -6.44 -34.98
C ARG A 179 2.26 -5.99 -33.82
N ARG A 180 2.86 -5.47 -32.75
CA ARG A 180 2.19 -5.01 -31.52
C ARG A 180 2.96 -3.83 -30.94
N PHE A 181 2.36 -3.13 -29.97
CA PHE A 181 3.07 -2.17 -29.14
C PHE A 181 4.21 -2.83 -28.35
N THR A 182 5.24 -2.06 -28.01
CA THR A 182 6.32 -2.52 -27.12
C THR A 182 5.76 -2.82 -25.74
N ASN A 183 6.07 -4.02 -25.21
CA ASN A 183 5.68 -4.40 -23.85
C ASN A 183 6.55 -3.66 -22.81
N ALA A 184 6.20 -2.40 -22.58
CA ALA A 184 6.97 -1.45 -21.79
C ALA A 184 6.53 -1.34 -20.31
N HIS A 185 5.65 -2.23 -19.84
CA HIS A 185 5.24 -2.23 -18.45
C HIS A 185 4.88 -3.63 -17.93
N GLU A 186 4.77 -3.74 -16.62
CA GLU A 186 4.12 -4.82 -15.88
C GLU A 186 3.16 -4.21 -14.86
N THR A 187 2.21 -5.02 -14.37
CA THR A 187 1.19 -4.58 -13.41
C THR A 187 1.41 -5.32 -12.09
N LEU A 188 1.45 -4.57 -10.99
CA LEU A 188 1.37 -5.09 -9.64
C LEU A 188 -0.03 -4.87 -9.09
N ILE A 189 -0.56 -5.83 -8.36
CA ILE A 189 -1.79 -5.69 -7.57
C ILE A 189 -1.38 -5.68 -6.10
N TRP A 190 -1.69 -4.59 -5.40
CA TRP A 190 -1.54 -4.49 -3.95
C TRP A 190 -2.91 -4.73 -3.29
N ALA A 191 -3.00 -5.72 -2.40
CA ALA A 191 -4.24 -6.10 -1.76
C ALA A 191 -4.08 -6.35 -0.26
N ALA A 192 -5.10 -5.96 0.51
CA ALA A 192 -5.27 -6.37 1.89
C ALA A 192 -5.92 -7.75 1.98
N LYS A 193 -5.67 -8.47 3.07
CA LYS A 193 -6.25 -9.81 3.32
C LYS A 193 -7.77 -9.83 3.22
N SER A 194 -8.48 -8.77 3.62
CA SER A 194 -9.94 -8.68 3.46
C SER A 194 -10.42 -7.23 3.50
N PRO A 195 -11.66 -6.91 3.06
CA PRO A 195 -12.21 -5.56 3.15
C PRO A 195 -12.34 -5.03 4.58
N ALA A 196 -12.37 -5.92 5.58
CA ALA A 196 -12.43 -5.56 7.00
C ALA A 196 -11.10 -5.00 7.53
N VAL A 197 -9.97 -5.27 6.87
CA VAL A 197 -8.65 -4.79 7.28
C VAL A 197 -8.51 -3.32 6.91
N LYS A 198 -8.43 -2.44 7.92
CA LYS A 198 -8.27 -0.99 7.75
C LYS A 198 -6.93 -0.46 8.25
N ASN A 199 -6.23 -1.25 9.06
CA ASN A 199 -4.99 -0.89 9.75
C ASN A 199 -3.76 -1.59 9.14
N TYR A 200 -3.78 -1.82 7.82
CA TYR A 200 -2.61 -2.32 7.10
C TYR A 200 -1.49 -1.28 7.06
N THR A 201 -0.25 -1.74 6.91
CA THR A 201 0.91 -0.86 6.81
C THR A 201 0.92 -0.12 5.47
N PHE A 202 0.94 1.21 5.53
CA PHE A 202 1.25 2.07 4.38
C PHE A 202 2.05 3.29 4.87
N ASN A 203 3.34 3.31 4.58
CA ASN A 203 4.26 4.35 5.04
C ASN A 203 4.16 5.60 4.15
N TYR A 204 2.97 6.22 4.13
CA TYR A 204 2.63 7.36 3.26
C TYR A 204 3.62 8.52 3.40
N GLU A 205 3.92 8.96 4.63
CA GLU A 205 4.82 10.09 4.85
C GLU A 205 6.27 9.78 4.41
N LEU A 206 6.72 8.54 4.55
CA LEU A 206 8.04 8.11 4.07
C LEU A 206 8.12 8.16 2.55
N LEU A 207 7.11 7.62 1.86
CA LEU A 207 7.06 7.62 0.40
C LEU A 207 6.93 9.04 -0.16
N LYS A 208 6.12 9.88 0.50
CA LYS A 208 5.93 11.28 0.14
C LYS A 208 7.23 12.07 0.30
N ALA A 209 7.93 11.93 1.43
CA ALA A 209 9.21 12.59 1.67
C ALA A 209 10.27 12.17 0.65
N GLY A 210 10.35 10.86 0.33
CA GLY A 210 11.25 10.33 -0.68
C GLY A 210 10.88 10.70 -2.13
N ASN A 211 9.75 11.38 -2.33
CA ASN A 211 9.23 11.83 -3.62
C ASN A 211 9.02 13.35 -3.60
N GLU A 212 9.97 14.09 -3.01
CA GLU A 212 9.99 15.56 -2.97
C GLU A 212 8.70 16.16 -2.38
N ASP A 213 8.25 15.59 -1.26
CA ASP A 213 7.01 15.95 -0.58
C ASP A 213 5.74 15.83 -1.45
N CYS A 214 5.83 15.13 -2.57
CA CYS A 214 4.70 14.82 -3.44
C CYS A 214 4.21 13.39 -3.21
N GLN A 215 2.90 13.19 -3.22
CA GLN A 215 2.32 11.86 -3.10
C GLN A 215 2.82 10.95 -4.25
N VAL A 216 3.31 9.76 -3.90
CA VAL A 216 3.69 8.74 -4.88
C VAL A 216 2.46 8.26 -5.65
N ARG A 217 2.59 8.19 -6.96
CA ARG A 217 1.54 7.75 -7.89
C ARG A 217 1.56 6.23 -8.07
N SER A 218 0.51 5.69 -8.68
CA SER A 218 0.43 4.28 -9.07
C SER A 218 1.24 3.94 -10.32
N ASP A 219 1.88 4.90 -10.99
CA ASP A 219 2.76 4.64 -12.14
C ASP A 219 4.24 4.83 -11.76
N TRP A 220 4.98 3.73 -11.66
CA TRP A 220 6.36 3.73 -11.22
C TRP A 220 7.31 3.59 -12.40
N PHE A 221 8.08 4.63 -12.68
CA PHE A 221 9.12 4.59 -13.70
C PHE A 221 10.44 4.08 -13.11
N LEU A 222 10.84 2.87 -13.49
CA LEU A 222 12.02 2.18 -12.98
C LEU A 222 12.71 1.38 -14.10
N PRO A 223 14.06 1.31 -14.13
CA PRO A 223 14.77 0.49 -15.10
C PRO A 223 14.57 -1.01 -14.86
N ILE A 224 14.79 -1.83 -15.88
CA ILE A 224 14.88 -3.29 -15.75
C ILE A 224 16.19 -3.70 -15.06
N CYS A 225 16.25 -4.92 -14.53
CA CYS A 225 17.46 -5.46 -13.91
C CYS A 225 18.53 -5.78 -14.98
N THR A 226 19.58 -4.96 -15.00
CA THR A 226 20.73 -5.06 -15.92
C THR A 226 22.05 -4.74 -15.20
N GLY A 227 23.17 -4.85 -15.90
CA GLY A 227 24.48 -4.49 -15.34
C GLY A 227 24.93 -5.46 -14.25
N THR A 228 25.56 -4.94 -13.21
CA THR A 228 26.12 -5.72 -12.09
C THR A 228 25.05 -6.32 -11.18
N GLU A 229 23.85 -5.76 -11.15
CA GLU A 229 22.72 -6.30 -10.37
C GLU A 229 22.21 -7.63 -10.97
N ARG A 230 22.37 -7.80 -12.29
CA ARG A 230 21.87 -8.98 -13.01
C ARG A 230 22.80 -10.16 -12.74
N LEU A 231 22.31 -11.15 -12.01
CA LEU A 231 23.11 -12.33 -11.67
C LEU A 231 23.48 -13.12 -12.94
N LYS A 232 24.71 -13.62 -12.95
CA LYS A 232 25.24 -14.47 -14.02
C LYS A 232 25.62 -15.84 -13.46
N ASP A 233 25.42 -16.88 -14.27
CA ASP A 233 25.89 -18.22 -13.97
C ASP A 233 27.42 -18.35 -14.20
N ALA A 234 27.99 -19.53 -13.91
CA ALA A 234 29.41 -19.80 -14.11
C ALA A 234 29.87 -19.66 -15.57
N THR A 235 28.95 -19.66 -16.54
CA THR A 235 29.24 -19.48 -17.97
C THR A 235 29.11 -18.02 -18.42
N GLY A 236 28.78 -17.10 -17.50
CA GLY A 236 28.57 -15.68 -17.78
C GLY A 236 27.20 -15.36 -18.40
N ARG A 237 26.31 -16.34 -18.53
CA ARG A 237 24.91 -16.16 -18.99
C ARG A 237 24.03 -15.74 -17.83
N LYS A 238 22.81 -15.27 -18.09
CA LYS A 238 21.87 -14.85 -17.04
C LYS A 238 21.57 -16.04 -16.13
N ALA A 239 21.70 -15.87 -14.81
CA ALA A 239 21.36 -16.93 -13.86
C ALA A 239 19.84 -17.16 -13.74
N HIS A 240 19.04 -16.13 -13.98
CA HIS A 240 17.57 -16.20 -13.98
C HIS A 240 16.98 -15.36 -15.11
N PRO A 241 15.99 -15.88 -15.87
CA PRO A 241 15.46 -15.20 -17.04
C PRO A 241 14.61 -13.97 -16.66
N THR A 242 13.89 -14.04 -15.53
CA THR A 242 12.90 -13.04 -15.11
C THR A 242 13.27 -12.28 -13.83
N GLN A 243 14.56 -12.17 -13.48
CA GLN A 243 15.03 -11.44 -12.29
C GLN A 243 14.47 -10.00 -12.25
N LYS A 244 13.73 -9.68 -11.18
CA LYS A 244 13.18 -8.35 -10.92
C LYS A 244 14.25 -7.40 -10.36
N PRO A 245 14.16 -6.08 -10.63
CA PRO A 245 15.10 -5.10 -10.12
C PRO A 245 14.90 -4.82 -8.61
N GLU A 246 15.99 -4.70 -7.86
CA GLU A 246 15.97 -4.39 -6.42
C GLU A 246 15.24 -3.07 -6.11
N SER A 247 15.28 -2.10 -7.01
CA SER A 247 14.60 -0.80 -6.84
C SER A 247 13.09 -0.94 -6.74
N LEU A 248 12.50 -1.90 -7.47
CA LEU A 248 11.06 -2.21 -7.40
C LEU A 248 10.72 -2.80 -6.04
N LEU A 249 11.45 -3.82 -5.61
CA LEU A 249 11.22 -4.49 -4.32
C LEU A 249 11.48 -3.54 -3.15
N SER A 250 12.53 -2.71 -3.23
CA SER A 250 12.83 -1.72 -2.21
C SER A 250 11.67 -0.74 -2.02
N ARG A 251 11.06 -0.26 -3.11
CA ARG A 251 9.88 0.62 -3.04
C ARG A 251 8.67 -0.09 -2.42
N ILE A 252 8.42 -1.36 -2.76
CA ILE A 252 7.36 -2.17 -2.16
C ILE A 252 7.56 -2.33 -0.65
N LEU A 253 8.77 -2.73 -0.23
CA LEU A 253 9.08 -2.94 1.20
C LEU A 253 9.02 -1.63 1.99
N LEU A 254 9.50 -0.53 1.42
CA LEU A 254 9.38 0.80 2.03
C LEU A 254 7.92 1.26 2.12
N ALA A 255 7.08 0.90 1.15
CA ALA A 255 5.66 1.27 1.15
C ALA A 255 4.85 0.51 2.21
N ALA A 256 5.03 -0.81 2.30
CA ALA A 256 4.07 -1.70 2.96
C ALA A 256 4.67 -2.56 4.09
N SER A 257 5.88 -2.28 4.54
CA SER A 257 6.50 -2.95 5.71
C SER A 257 7.35 -1.98 6.53
N THR A 258 7.64 -2.38 7.76
CA THR A 258 8.50 -1.67 8.72
C THR A 258 9.72 -2.52 9.08
N LYS A 259 10.71 -1.90 9.73
CA LYS A 259 11.92 -2.60 10.19
C LYS A 259 11.54 -3.81 11.07
N GLY A 260 12.10 -4.97 10.78
CA GLY A 260 11.83 -6.22 11.47
C GLY A 260 10.57 -6.96 11.00
N ASP A 261 9.74 -6.40 10.13
CA ASP A 261 8.64 -7.17 9.56
C ASP A 261 9.17 -8.38 8.75
N VAL A 262 8.39 -9.46 8.72
CA VAL A 262 8.71 -10.69 7.98
C VAL A 262 8.06 -10.63 6.60
N VAL A 263 8.90 -10.64 5.55
CA VAL A 263 8.49 -10.65 4.15
C VAL A 263 8.52 -12.08 3.62
N LEU A 264 7.38 -12.62 3.20
CA LEU A 264 7.31 -13.91 2.51
C LEU A 264 7.33 -13.70 1.01
N ASP A 265 8.11 -14.52 0.31
CA ASP A 265 8.10 -14.62 -1.14
C ASP A 265 8.03 -16.10 -1.56
N PRO A 266 6.87 -16.56 -2.08
CA PRO A 266 6.67 -17.95 -2.47
C PRO A 266 7.27 -18.29 -3.84
N PHE A 267 7.83 -17.31 -4.56
CA PHE A 267 8.44 -17.48 -5.89
C PHE A 267 9.80 -16.77 -5.91
N PHE A 268 10.72 -17.24 -5.05
CA PHE A 268 11.88 -16.46 -4.65
C PHE A 268 12.90 -16.22 -5.76
N GLY A 269 12.99 -17.10 -6.75
CA GLY A 269 13.88 -17.00 -7.90
C GLY A 269 15.32 -16.75 -7.48
N SER A 270 15.92 -15.68 -8.03
CA SER A 270 17.28 -15.24 -7.69
C SER A 270 17.39 -14.36 -6.43
N GLY A 271 16.37 -14.37 -5.57
CA GLY A 271 16.42 -13.80 -4.22
C GLY A 271 16.35 -12.27 -4.14
N THR A 272 15.77 -11.58 -5.13
CA THR A 272 15.65 -10.11 -5.11
C THR A 272 14.87 -9.61 -3.89
N THR A 273 13.81 -10.31 -3.47
CA THR A 273 13.04 -9.94 -2.27
C THR A 273 13.87 -10.04 -1.00
N GLY A 274 14.63 -11.14 -0.83
CA GLY A 274 15.51 -11.31 0.33
C GLY A 274 16.68 -10.32 0.35
N ALA A 275 17.27 -10.01 -0.81
CA ALA A 275 18.30 -8.99 -0.95
C ALA A 275 17.79 -7.61 -0.50
N ALA A 276 16.62 -7.18 -0.99
CA ALA A 276 15.98 -5.93 -0.58
C ALA A 276 15.61 -5.94 0.92
N ALA A 277 15.06 -7.06 1.42
CA ALA A 277 14.68 -7.20 2.82
C ALA A 277 15.89 -7.06 3.76
N LYS A 278 16.99 -7.78 3.49
CA LYS A 278 18.23 -7.71 4.28
C LYS A 278 18.80 -6.30 4.31
N ARG A 279 18.90 -5.63 3.14
CA ARG A 279 19.42 -4.25 3.05
C ARG A 279 18.57 -3.28 3.87
N LEU A 280 17.25 -3.45 3.83
CA LEU A 280 16.29 -2.57 4.49
C LEU A 280 15.99 -2.97 5.95
N GLY A 281 16.65 -3.97 6.51
CA GLY A 281 16.46 -4.40 7.89
C GLY A 281 15.09 -5.07 8.15
N ARG A 282 14.56 -5.79 7.17
CA ARG A 282 13.42 -6.72 7.30
C ARG A 282 13.94 -8.14 7.35
N SER A 283 13.20 -9.05 7.97
CA SER A 283 13.47 -10.48 7.80
C SER A 283 12.71 -11.02 6.60
N PHE A 284 13.20 -12.08 5.99
CA PHE A 284 12.50 -12.73 4.88
C PHE A 284 12.31 -14.24 5.06
N ILE A 285 11.35 -14.80 4.35
CA ILE A 285 11.21 -16.25 4.11
C ILE A 285 11.04 -16.39 2.59
N GLY A 286 12.04 -16.98 1.93
CA GLY A 286 11.99 -17.27 0.50
C GLY A 286 11.67 -18.72 0.25
N ILE A 287 10.80 -19.03 -0.72
CA ILE A 287 10.55 -20.39 -1.17
C ILE A 287 10.86 -20.49 -2.67
N GLU A 288 11.71 -21.44 -3.04
CA GLU A 288 12.14 -21.67 -4.42
C GLU A 288 12.20 -23.17 -4.71
N ARG A 289 11.63 -23.61 -5.83
CA ARG A 289 11.64 -25.02 -6.22
C ARG A 289 12.97 -25.44 -6.84
N ASP A 290 13.58 -24.55 -7.62
CA ASP A 290 14.83 -24.80 -8.32
C ASP A 290 16.05 -24.61 -7.40
N ALA A 291 16.77 -25.70 -7.15
CA ALA A 291 17.92 -25.68 -6.27
C ALA A 291 19.08 -24.79 -6.79
N ALA A 292 19.22 -24.59 -8.10
CA ALA A 292 20.24 -23.71 -8.66
C ALA A 292 19.89 -22.24 -8.42
N TYR A 293 18.64 -21.84 -8.62
CA TYR A 293 18.17 -20.49 -8.30
C TYR A 293 18.28 -20.21 -6.79
N ALA A 294 17.88 -21.18 -5.95
CA ALA A 294 18.01 -21.06 -4.51
C ALA A 294 19.47 -20.91 -4.03
N ARG A 295 20.42 -21.59 -4.68
CA ARG A 295 21.86 -21.42 -4.40
C ARG A 295 22.35 -20.03 -4.81
N ALA A 296 22.05 -19.58 -6.02
CA ALA A 296 22.44 -18.24 -6.50
C ALA A 296 21.86 -17.13 -5.62
N ALA A 297 20.61 -17.28 -5.17
CA ALA A 297 19.96 -16.38 -4.22
C ALA A 297 20.69 -16.35 -2.87
N ARG A 298 21.10 -17.51 -2.33
CA ARG A 298 21.87 -17.62 -1.08
C ARG A 298 23.18 -16.86 -1.17
N GLU A 299 23.99 -17.15 -2.20
CA GLU A 299 25.29 -16.53 -2.42
C GLU A 299 25.17 -15.00 -2.55
N ARG A 300 24.16 -14.53 -3.32
CA ARG A 300 23.85 -13.11 -3.44
C ARG A 300 23.53 -12.48 -2.10
N ILE A 301 22.63 -13.09 -1.31
CA ILE A 301 22.16 -12.52 -0.05
C ILE A 301 23.25 -12.56 1.02
N ASP A 302 24.06 -13.61 1.07
CA ASP A 302 25.17 -13.75 2.03
C ASP A 302 26.24 -12.67 1.80
N ALA A 303 26.51 -12.32 0.54
CA ALA A 303 27.45 -11.26 0.16
C ALA A 303 26.96 -9.83 0.50
N LEU A 304 25.68 -9.64 0.85
CA LEU A 304 25.12 -8.31 1.15
C LEU A 304 25.28 -7.94 2.62
N THR A 305 25.57 -6.67 2.87
CA THR A 305 25.53 -6.05 4.20
C THR A 305 24.24 -5.26 4.37
N ALA A 306 23.62 -5.36 5.55
CA ALA A 306 22.47 -4.53 5.90
C ALA A 306 22.86 -3.04 5.92
N LEU A 307 21.92 -2.15 5.56
CA LEU A 307 22.18 -0.72 5.64
C LEU A 307 22.28 -0.27 7.11
N PRO A 308 23.08 0.77 7.41
CA PRO A 308 23.16 1.33 8.76
C PRO A 308 21.78 1.75 9.28
N PRO A 309 21.47 1.59 10.58
CA PRO A 309 20.16 1.93 11.13
C PRO A 309 19.68 3.35 10.83
N ALA A 310 20.60 4.32 10.76
CA ALA A 310 20.27 5.71 10.42
C ALA A 310 19.73 5.87 8.99
N ALA A 311 20.18 5.03 8.04
CA ALA A 311 19.73 5.08 6.65
C ALA A 311 18.34 4.47 6.43
N ILE A 312 17.81 3.73 7.42
CA ILE A 312 16.50 3.07 7.38
C ILE A 312 15.58 3.54 8.52
N ALA A 313 15.89 4.68 9.13
CA ALA A 313 15.09 5.27 10.19
C ALA A 313 13.69 5.66 9.67
N ALA A 314 12.67 5.43 10.49
CA ALA A 314 11.31 5.79 10.12
C ALA A 314 11.14 7.32 10.10
N VAL A 315 10.44 7.83 9.09
CA VAL A 315 9.94 9.21 9.11
C VAL A 315 8.84 9.28 10.16
N THR A 316 8.98 10.17 11.14
CA THR A 316 7.96 10.38 12.18
C THR A 316 6.67 10.91 11.57
N ASP A 317 5.61 10.10 11.59
CA ASP A 317 4.27 10.53 11.19
C ASP A 317 3.69 11.47 12.27
N LYS A 318 3.21 12.65 11.87
CA LYS A 318 2.48 13.58 12.77
C LYS A 318 1.27 12.93 13.44
N ARG A 319 0.70 11.87 12.86
CA ARG A 319 -0.40 11.08 13.43
C ARG A 319 0.07 10.12 14.54
N SER A 320 1.35 9.77 14.55
CA SER A 320 1.96 8.93 15.60
C SER A 320 2.42 9.73 16.82
N GLU A 321 2.49 11.06 16.71
CA GLU A 321 2.80 11.92 17.85
C GLU A 321 1.73 11.81 18.95
N PRO A 322 2.10 11.92 20.24
CA PRO A 322 1.14 11.91 21.33
C PRO A 322 -0.01 12.90 21.08
N ARG A 323 -1.23 12.41 21.19
CA ARG A 323 -2.43 13.22 21.00
C ARG A 323 -2.52 14.22 22.15
N ILE A 324 -2.46 15.51 21.84
CA ILE A 324 -2.74 16.57 22.80
C ILE A 324 -4.20 17.02 22.62
N PRO A 325 -5.11 16.71 23.56
CA PRO A 325 -6.47 17.24 23.53
C PRO A 325 -6.46 18.75 23.80
N PHE A 326 -7.48 19.47 23.31
CA PHE A 326 -7.58 20.91 23.57
C PHE A 326 -7.74 21.21 25.07
N ALA A 327 -8.39 20.33 25.84
CA ALA A 327 -8.44 20.41 27.30
C ALA A 327 -7.04 20.52 27.94
N ALA A 328 -6.06 19.75 27.48
CA ALA A 328 -4.69 19.84 27.98
C ALA A 328 -4.02 21.20 27.69
N ILE A 329 -4.45 21.91 26.63
CA ILE A 329 -3.98 23.28 26.35
C ILE A 329 -4.56 24.27 27.36
N VAL A 330 -5.84 24.09 27.71
CA VAL A 330 -6.53 24.90 28.73
C VAL A 330 -5.94 24.64 30.11
N GLU A 331 -5.77 23.37 30.49
CA GLU A 331 -5.19 22.93 31.76
C GLU A 331 -3.73 23.41 31.92
N ALA A 332 -2.94 23.40 30.84
CA ALA A 332 -1.58 23.92 30.85
C ALA A 332 -1.51 25.46 30.91
N GLY A 333 -2.65 26.16 30.96
CA GLY A 333 -2.75 27.61 31.02
C GLY A 333 -2.27 28.32 29.74
N LEU A 334 -2.10 27.59 28.63
CA LEU A 334 -1.68 28.15 27.34
C LEU A 334 -2.79 28.98 26.68
N ILE A 335 -4.04 28.69 27.02
CA ILE A 335 -5.22 29.51 26.73
C ILE A 335 -6.16 29.45 27.93
N ARG A 336 -6.72 30.58 28.33
CA ARG A 336 -7.56 30.65 29.53
C ARG A 336 -9.04 30.39 29.19
N PRO A 337 -9.80 29.76 30.10
CA PRO A 337 -11.26 29.78 30.03
C PRO A 337 -11.78 31.22 29.96
N GLY A 338 -12.76 31.47 29.10
CA GLY A 338 -13.31 32.79 28.81
C GLY A 338 -12.65 33.52 27.64
N GLU A 339 -11.46 33.10 27.18
CA GLU A 339 -10.86 33.68 25.97
C GLU A 339 -11.72 33.40 24.73
N ILE A 340 -11.73 34.37 23.81
CA ILE A 340 -12.47 34.27 22.55
C ILE A 340 -11.55 33.73 21.46
N LEU A 341 -11.98 32.65 20.82
CA LEU A 341 -11.42 32.16 19.58
C LEU A 341 -12.22 32.71 18.41
N VAL A 342 -11.55 33.03 17.31
CA VAL A 342 -12.18 33.48 16.06
C VAL A 342 -11.66 32.69 14.86
N ASP A 343 -12.37 32.71 13.72
CA ASP A 343 -11.75 32.26 12.46
C ASP A 343 -10.78 33.32 11.91
N GLU A 344 -9.98 32.95 10.90
CA GLU A 344 -8.98 33.83 10.27
C GLU A 344 -9.57 35.18 9.83
N ASN A 345 -10.82 35.17 9.35
CA ASN A 345 -11.53 36.36 8.88
C ASN A 345 -12.41 37.03 9.95
N LYS A 346 -12.33 36.61 11.22
CA LYS A 346 -13.12 37.13 12.35
C LYS A 346 -14.65 37.13 12.13
N ARG A 347 -15.17 36.22 11.31
CA ARG A 347 -16.61 36.03 11.02
C ARG A 347 -17.32 35.19 12.08
N HIS A 348 -16.60 34.27 12.70
CA HIS A 348 -17.12 33.37 13.72
C HIS A 348 -16.33 33.55 15.00
N ALA A 349 -17.02 33.46 16.15
CA ALA A 349 -16.40 33.55 17.46
C ALA A 349 -16.90 32.43 18.38
N ALA A 350 -16.01 31.90 19.21
CA ALA A 350 -16.32 30.89 20.22
C ALA A 350 -15.61 31.18 21.54
N ILE A 351 -16.30 30.98 22.66
CA ILE A 351 -15.73 31.15 24.01
C ILE A 351 -15.07 29.84 24.44
N VAL A 352 -13.83 29.91 24.95
CA VAL A 352 -13.10 28.78 25.53
C VAL A 352 -13.70 28.43 26.90
N ARG A 353 -13.99 27.15 27.13
CA ARG A 353 -14.48 26.64 28.41
C ARG A 353 -13.38 25.95 29.22
N ALA A 354 -13.57 25.86 30.52
CA ALA A 354 -12.64 25.22 31.45
C ALA A 354 -12.45 23.71 31.20
N ASP A 355 -13.44 23.06 30.61
CA ASP A 355 -13.44 21.63 30.27
C ASP A 355 -12.77 21.31 28.92
N GLY A 356 -12.21 22.32 28.22
CA GLY A 356 -11.63 22.15 26.89
C GLY A 356 -12.66 22.02 25.77
N ALA A 357 -13.94 22.33 26.02
CA ALA A 357 -14.91 22.61 24.97
C ALA A 357 -14.87 24.11 24.59
N VAL A 358 -15.59 24.45 23.52
CA VAL A 358 -15.85 25.84 23.13
C VAL A 358 -17.34 26.04 22.87
N SER A 359 -17.81 27.28 23.03
CA SER A 359 -19.22 27.63 22.88
C SER A 359 -19.44 28.75 21.86
N ILE A 360 -20.39 28.55 20.95
CA ILE A 360 -20.90 29.56 20.01
C ILE A 360 -22.37 29.81 20.38
N GLY A 361 -22.66 30.91 21.07
CA GLY A 361 -23.98 31.15 21.65
C GLY A 361 -24.40 29.98 22.57
N ALA A 362 -25.55 29.38 22.29
CA ALA A 362 -26.07 28.22 23.05
C ALA A 362 -25.41 26.88 22.69
N ILE A 363 -24.61 26.81 21.61
CA ILE A 363 -24.04 25.57 21.10
C ILE A 363 -22.68 25.33 21.76
N THR A 364 -22.53 24.21 22.46
CA THR A 364 -21.26 23.79 23.09
C THR A 364 -20.75 22.48 22.50
N GLY A 365 -19.45 22.40 22.26
CA GLY A 365 -18.80 21.17 21.81
C GLY A 365 -17.29 21.29 21.64
N SER A 366 -16.65 20.25 21.13
CA SER A 366 -15.22 20.28 20.78
C SER A 366 -14.94 21.34 19.72
N ILE A 367 -13.70 21.84 19.67
CA ILE A 367 -13.18 22.75 18.64
C ILE A 367 -13.51 22.33 17.18
N HIS A 368 -13.57 21.02 16.92
CA HIS A 368 -13.89 20.46 15.60
C HIS A 368 -15.38 20.57 15.27
N LYS A 369 -16.24 20.11 16.20
CA LYS A 369 -17.70 20.14 16.04
C LYS A 369 -18.21 21.58 15.91
N THR A 370 -17.74 22.48 16.76
CA THR A 370 -18.16 23.89 16.72
C THR A 370 -17.65 24.60 15.48
N GLY A 371 -16.40 24.34 15.06
CA GLY A 371 -15.87 24.87 13.81
C GLY A 371 -16.63 24.38 12.57
N ALA A 372 -17.05 23.11 12.55
CA ALA A 372 -17.86 22.55 11.47
C ALA A 372 -19.25 23.20 11.41
N LEU A 373 -19.90 23.35 12.57
CA LEU A 373 -21.20 24.00 12.69
C LEU A 373 -21.15 25.48 12.30
N ALA A 374 -20.09 26.21 12.69
CA ALA A 374 -19.90 27.61 12.32
C ALA A 374 -19.84 27.81 10.79
N GLN A 375 -19.21 26.87 10.08
CA GLN A 375 -19.04 26.93 8.63
C GLN A 375 -20.20 26.28 7.85
N GLY A 376 -21.13 25.58 8.50
CA GLY A 376 -22.14 24.76 7.82
C GLY A 376 -21.55 23.55 7.09
N LEU A 377 -20.41 23.03 7.55
CA LEU A 377 -19.67 21.93 6.91
C LEU A 377 -19.82 20.60 7.68
N PRO A 378 -19.65 19.45 7.02
CA PRO A 378 -19.75 18.13 7.68
C PRO A 378 -18.58 17.83 8.62
N ALA A 379 -17.42 18.48 8.45
CA ALA A 379 -16.23 18.32 9.29
C ALA A 379 -15.37 19.59 9.28
N CYS A 380 -14.57 19.78 10.34
CA CYS A 380 -13.62 20.89 10.46
C CYS A 380 -12.39 20.47 11.29
N ASN A 381 -11.19 20.86 10.84
CA ASN A 381 -10.01 20.82 11.69
C ASN A 381 -9.97 22.07 12.58
N GLY A 382 -10.51 21.98 13.80
CA GLY A 382 -10.56 23.08 14.75
C GLY A 382 -9.18 23.67 15.10
N TRP A 383 -8.09 22.90 14.98
CA TRP A 383 -6.74 23.37 15.29
C TRP A 383 -6.25 24.48 14.36
N THR A 384 -6.61 24.41 13.08
CA THR A 384 -6.22 25.37 12.06
C THR A 384 -7.32 26.39 11.78
N PHE A 385 -8.58 26.05 12.08
CA PHE A 385 -9.72 26.95 11.89
C PHE A 385 -9.78 28.03 12.98
N TRP A 386 -9.68 27.64 14.24
CA TRP A 386 -9.76 28.58 15.36
C TRP A 386 -8.43 29.27 15.61
N HIS A 387 -8.51 30.57 15.83
CA HIS A 387 -7.40 31.44 16.11
C HIS A 387 -7.63 32.17 17.43
N PHE A 388 -6.55 32.43 18.15
CA PHE A 388 -6.54 33.28 19.33
C PHE A 388 -5.72 34.54 19.04
N GLU A 389 -6.05 35.63 19.70
CA GLU A 389 -5.34 36.90 19.56
C GLU A 389 -4.37 37.08 20.74
N ARG A 390 -3.10 37.37 20.43
CA ARG A 390 -2.07 37.65 21.43
C ARG A 390 -1.09 38.66 20.85
N ASP A 391 -0.76 39.69 21.63
CA ASP A 391 0.15 40.77 21.21
C ASP A 391 -0.25 41.40 19.86
N GLY A 392 -1.55 41.60 19.65
CA GLY A 392 -2.11 42.16 18.41
C GLY A 392 -1.99 41.26 17.17
N ARG A 393 -1.59 39.99 17.33
CA ARG A 393 -1.47 39.03 16.23
C ARG A 393 -2.45 37.88 16.42
N LEU A 394 -3.17 37.58 15.34
CA LEU A 394 -4.05 36.43 15.25
C LEU A 394 -3.23 35.19 14.87
N LYS A 395 -3.31 34.12 15.67
CA LYS A 395 -2.55 32.87 15.43
C LYS A 395 -3.47 31.65 15.57
N PRO A 396 -3.31 30.61 14.74
CA PRO A 396 -4.10 29.39 14.88
C PRO A 396 -3.76 28.70 16.20
N ILE A 397 -4.76 28.08 16.84
CA ILE A 397 -4.56 27.37 18.11
C ILE A 397 -3.63 26.16 17.99
N ASP A 398 -3.32 25.70 16.77
CA ASP A 398 -2.30 24.66 16.51
C ASP A 398 -0.89 25.06 16.99
N VAL A 399 -0.60 26.37 17.08
CA VAL A 399 0.65 26.86 17.67
C VAL A 399 0.73 26.47 19.16
N LEU A 400 -0.37 26.59 19.89
CA LEU A 400 -0.45 26.22 21.31
C LEU A 400 -0.25 24.71 21.49
N ARG A 401 -0.82 23.91 20.58
CA ARG A 401 -0.59 22.45 20.55
C ARG A 401 0.89 22.11 20.35
N SER A 402 1.56 22.83 19.47
CA SER A 402 3.00 22.65 19.22
C SER A 402 3.84 23.03 20.45
N MET A 403 3.48 24.11 21.16
CA MET A 403 4.13 24.49 22.42
C MET A 403 3.94 23.43 23.52
N ALA A 404 2.74 22.88 23.66
CA ALA A 404 2.47 21.81 24.61
C ALA A 404 3.29 20.54 24.31
N ARG A 405 3.46 20.19 23.02
CA ARG A 405 4.33 19.08 22.60
C ARG A 405 5.79 19.32 22.98
N ALA A 406 6.29 20.53 22.76
CA ALA A 406 7.67 20.87 23.11
C ALA A 406 7.93 20.73 24.62
N ARG A 407 6.99 21.20 25.46
CA ARG A 407 7.09 21.04 26.92
C ARG A 407 7.09 19.57 27.35
N LEU A 408 6.22 18.74 26.78
CA LEU A 408 6.18 17.31 27.08
C LEU A 408 7.49 16.58 26.70
N ARG A 409 8.15 16.99 25.61
CA ARG A 409 9.45 16.43 25.22
C ARG A 409 10.55 16.81 26.23
N GLN A 410 10.60 18.08 26.63
CA GLN A 410 11.57 18.58 27.62
C GLN A 410 11.41 17.97 29.01
N SER A 411 10.22 17.49 29.37
CA SER A 411 10.00 16.80 30.66
C SER A 411 10.26 15.29 30.61
N ALA A 412 10.49 14.72 29.42
CA ALA A 412 10.76 13.30 29.22
C ALA A 412 12.25 13.00 28.97
N GLU A 413 13.03 14.03 28.64
CA GLU A 413 14.50 14.07 28.70
C GLU A 413 14.96 14.43 30.11
#